data_AF-A0A3S5APS6-F1
#
_entry.id   AF-A0A3S5APS6-F1
#
_cell.length_a   1.000
_cell.length_b   1.000
_cell.length_c   1.000
_cell.angle_alpha   90.00
_cell.angle_beta   90.00
_cell.angle_gamma   90.00
#
_symmetry.space_group_name_H-M   'P 1'
#
loop_
_entity.id
_entity.type
_entity.pdbx_description
1 polymer ?
#
loop_
_entity_poly.entity_id
_entity_poly.type
_entity_poly.pdbx_seq_one_letter_code
_entity_poly.pdbx_strand_id
1 'polypeptide(L)'
;MKGLEVEEALRKMMGHIHPDGEAQKISSLMRTFQEAYIRQNPEKAGQEFHDPETIETLAYSILMLHTDLYNPNVKRHGRRMTVGDFIKNNQGIDGGRDLPNERLASIYSRIEAAEFKTLPDLTDKLRYIDRLLIGPLKPETFVQRYRRFIGWTFAQEVSEELLVSKRSIELNPDDDIIAGKKR
;
A
#
# COMPACT_ATOMS: atom_id res chain seq x y z
N MET A 1 16.76 -5.40 -13.75
CA MET A 1 17.26 -4.12 -13.20
C MET A 1 18.61 -3.73 -13.84
N LYS A 2 18.94 -4.28 -15.02
CA LYS A 2 20.24 -4.03 -15.68
C LYS A 2 20.29 -2.61 -16.23
N GLY A 3 21.39 -1.90 -16.00
CA GLY A 3 21.66 -0.55 -16.49
C GLY A 3 20.87 0.57 -15.80
N LEU A 4 20.01 0.25 -14.83
CA LEU A 4 19.21 1.24 -14.12
C LEU A 4 20.02 1.92 -13.01
N GLU A 5 19.58 3.10 -12.58
CA GLU A 5 20.02 3.68 -11.31
C GLU A 5 19.47 2.90 -10.11
N VAL A 6 20.09 3.06 -8.93
CA VAL A 6 19.67 2.38 -7.70
C VAL A 6 18.20 2.67 -7.38
N GLU A 7 17.77 3.93 -7.49
CA GLU A 7 16.39 4.31 -7.17
C GLU A 7 15.38 3.77 -8.19
N GLU A 8 15.73 3.71 -9.48
CA GLU A 8 14.87 3.15 -10.52
C GLU A 8 14.71 1.63 -10.37
N ALA A 9 15.82 0.94 -10.06
CA ALA A 9 15.81 -0.48 -9.77
C ALA A 9 14.96 -0.77 -8.53
N LEU A 10 15.12 0.04 -7.47
CA LEU A 10 14.35 -0.08 -6.24
C LEU A 10 12.87 0.16 -6.50
N ARG A 11 12.52 1.21 -7.24
CA ARG A 11 11.13 1.51 -7.65
C ARG A 11 10.50 0.34 -8.40
N LYS A 12 11.22 -0.27 -9.32
CA LYS A 12 10.75 -1.45 -10.07
C LYS A 12 10.50 -2.64 -9.15
N MET A 13 11.39 -2.91 -8.20
CA MET A 13 11.20 -3.99 -7.22
C MET A 13 9.99 -3.72 -6.32
N MET A 14 9.92 -2.51 -5.77
CA MET A 14 8.84 -2.07 -4.87
C MET A 14 7.48 -2.06 -5.57
N GLY A 15 7.44 -1.87 -6.90
CA GLY A 15 6.22 -2.04 -7.68
C GLY A 15 5.54 -3.40 -7.51
N HIS A 16 6.29 -4.46 -7.18
CA HIS A 16 5.74 -5.81 -7.03
C HIS A 16 5.50 -6.23 -5.58
N ILE A 17 5.93 -5.44 -4.60
CA ILE A 17 5.99 -5.85 -3.19
C ILE A 17 5.39 -4.76 -2.31
N HIS A 18 4.51 -5.16 -1.39
CA HIS A 18 4.05 -4.29 -0.31
C HIS A 18 4.87 -4.61 0.94
N PRO A 19 5.82 -3.75 1.35
CA PRO A 19 6.54 -3.94 2.59
C PRO A 19 5.59 -3.72 3.77
N ASP A 20 5.04 -4.79 4.30
CA ASP A 20 4.19 -4.73 5.48
C ASP A 20 5.03 -4.57 6.74
N GLY A 21 5.18 -3.31 7.18
CA GLY A 21 5.30 -2.79 8.56
C GLY A 21 6.41 -3.29 9.50
N GLU A 22 6.88 -4.52 9.39
CA GLU A 22 7.91 -5.07 10.27
C GLU A 22 9.29 -4.66 9.76
N ALA A 23 10.00 -3.84 10.56
CA ALA A 23 11.32 -3.32 10.21
C ALA A 23 12.31 -4.42 9.80
N GLN A 24 12.25 -5.58 10.44
CA GLN A 24 13.09 -6.75 10.11
C GLN A 24 12.83 -7.28 8.69
N LYS A 25 11.57 -7.26 8.23
CA LYS A 25 11.21 -7.72 6.87
C LYS A 25 11.69 -6.74 5.81
N ILE A 26 11.53 -5.44 6.06
CA ILE A 26 12.10 -4.39 5.20
C ILE A 26 13.61 -4.59 5.12
N SER A 27 14.24 -4.95 6.24
CA SER A 27 15.68 -5.11 6.26
C SER A 27 16.19 -6.27 5.40
N SER A 28 15.57 -7.43 5.55
CA SER A 28 15.85 -8.58 4.69
C SER A 28 15.62 -8.28 3.20
N LEU A 29 14.62 -7.46 2.89
CA LEU A 29 14.30 -7.06 1.51
C LEU A 29 15.38 -6.17 0.91
N MET A 30 15.89 -5.18 1.65
CA MET A 30 16.95 -4.27 1.16
C MET A 30 18.27 -5.00 0.93
N ARG A 31 18.64 -5.94 1.79
CA ARG A 31 19.79 -6.82 1.56
C ARG A 31 19.64 -7.68 0.31
N THR A 32 18.46 -8.29 0.12
CA THR A 32 18.18 -9.07 -1.09
C THR A 32 18.22 -8.20 -2.35
N PHE A 33 17.74 -6.96 -2.24
CA PHE A 33 17.81 -5.97 -3.32
C PHE A 33 19.26 -5.64 -3.68
N GLN A 34 20.11 -5.37 -2.69
CA GLN A 34 21.54 -5.10 -2.87
C GLN A 34 22.22 -6.24 -3.64
N GLU A 35 22.09 -7.48 -3.17
CA GLU A 35 22.67 -8.67 -3.82
C GLU A 35 22.18 -8.81 -5.27
N ALA A 36 20.89 -8.60 -5.50
CA ALA A 36 20.29 -8.67 -6.83
C ALA A 36 20.74 -7.53 -7.76
N TYR A 37 20.94 -6.32 -7.24
CA TYR A 37 21.41 -5.16 -7.99
C TYR A 37 22.87 -5.32 -8.39
N ILE A 38 23.76 -5.70 -7.45
CA ILE A 38 25.18 -5.94 -7.72
C ILE A 38 25.35 -7.04 -8.77
N ARG A 39 24.65 -8.17 -8.61
CA ARG A 39 24.71 -9.28 -9.57
C ARG A 39 24.27 -8.88 -10.98
N GLN A 40 23.32 -7.95 -11.11
CA GLN A 40 22.81 -7.49 -12.40
C GLN A 40 23.60 -6.33 -13.00
N ASN A 41 24.38 -5.62 -12.17
CA ASN A 41 25.13 -4.41 -12.54
C ASN A 41 26.57 -4.44 -11.97
N PRO A 42 27.37 -5.50 -12.20
CA PRO A 42 28.65 -5.69 -11.51
C PRO A 42 29.67 -4.58 -11.82
N GLU A 43 29.77 -4.16 -13.08
CA GLU A 43 30.70 -3.09 -13.49
C GLU A 43 30.31 -1.75 -12.86
N LYS A 44 29.03 -1.40 -12.94
CA LYS A 44 28.51 -0.16 -12.37
C LYS A 44 28.67 -0.15 -10.85
N ALA A 45 28.31 -1.25 -10.17
CA ALA A 45 28.45 -1.36 -8.73
C ALA A 45 29.91 -1.20 -8.27
N GLY A 46 30.86 -1.83 -8.97
CA GLY A 46 32.29 -1.74 -8.63
C GLY A 46 32.96 -0.41 -8.99
N GLN A 47 32.41 0.35 -9.94
CA GLN A 47 32.91 1.69 -10.28
C GLN A 47 32.30 2.78 -9.41
N GLU A 48 31.03 2.62 -9.01
CA GLU A 48 30.23 3.68 -8.40
C GLU A 48 30.17 3.64 -6.88
N PHE A 49 30.48 2.49 -6.28
CA PHE A 49 30.45 2.26 -4.84
C PHE A 49 31.72 1.53 -4.43
N HIS A 50 32.34 1.96 -3.35
CA HIS A 50 33.51 1.28 -2.81
C HIS A 50 33.12 0.15 -1.87
N ASP A 51 32.02 0.32 -1.13
CA ASP A 51 31.45 -0.67 -0.25
C ASP A 51 30.12 -1.21 -0.83
N PRO A 52 29.99 -2.53 -1.06
CA PRO A 52 28.73 -3.15 -1.44
C PRO A 52 27.57 -2.79 -0.51
N GLU A 53 27.81 -2.64 0.79
CA GLU A 53 26.78 -2.35 1.81
C GLU A 53 26.15 -0.96 1.63
N THR A 54 26.84 -0.06 0.93
CA THR A 54 26.34 1.27 0.59
C THR A 54 25.07 1.23 -0.25
N ILE A 55 24.93 0.23 -1.13
CA ILE A 55 23.72 0.08 -1.96
C ILE A 55 22.50 -0.27 -1.08
N GLU A 56 22.68 -1.15 -0.09
CA GLU A 56 21.62 -1.46 0.88
C GLU A 56 21.26 -0.21 1.70
N THR A 57 22.26 0.50 2.24
CA THR A 57 22.03 1.68 3.09
C THR A 57 21.38 2.82 2.30
N LEU A 58 21.83 3.05 1.06
CA LEU A 58 21.24 4.03 0.15
C LEU A 58 19.79 3.67 -0.18
N ALA A 59 19.46 2.38 -0.35
CA ALA A 59 18.08 1.95 -0.60
C ALA A 59 17.15 2.28 0.58
N TYR A 60 17.57 2.09 1.84
CA TYR A 60 16.77 2.54 2.98
C TYR A 60 16.63 4.07 3.00
N SER A 61 17.72 4.78 2.74
CA SER A 61 17.70 6.25 2.70
C SER A 61 16.69 6.78 1.68
N ILE A 62 16.61 6.15 0.50
CA ILE A 62 15.60 6.43 -0.52
C ILE A 62 14.19 6.12 -0.02
N LEU A 63 13.96 5.00 0.66
CA LEU A 63 12.64 4.66 1.23
C LEU A 63 12.21 5.61 2.35
N MET A 64 13.17 6.07 3.17
CA MET A 64 12.91 7.09 4.19
C MET A 64 12.54 8.43 3.55
N LEU A 65 13.27 8.85 2.51
CA LEU A 65 12.94 10.04 1.73
C LEU A 65 11.55 9.93 1.10
N HIS A 66 11.22 8.80 0.49
CA HIS A 66 9.89 8.55 -0.08
C HIS A 66 8.81 8.72 1.00
N THR A 67 9.00 8.10 2.16
CA THR A 67 8.05 8.19 3.28
C THR A 67 7.90 9.64 3.75
N ASP A 68 8.99 10.38 3.87
CA ASP A 68 8.96 11.81 4.26
C ASP A 68 8.17 12.68 3.25
N LEU A 69 8.42 12.49 1.95
CA LEU A 69 7.82 13.29 0.89
C LEU A 69 6.35 12.96 0.64
N TYR A 70 5.90 11.73 0.86
CA TYR A 70 4.55 11.31 0.47
C TYR A 70 3.62 10.96 1.63
N ASN A 71 4.14 10.77 2.85
CA ASN A 71 3.28 10.56 4.02
C ASN A 71 2.57 11.87 4.42
N PRO A 72 1.21 11.93 4.37
CA PRO A 72 0.46 13.13 4.70
C PRO A 72 0.61 13.55 6.18
N ASN A 73 0.99 12.63 7.08
CA ASN A 73 1.18 12.92 8.49
C ASN A 73 2.47 13.70 8.77
N VAL A 74 3.49 13.60 7.92
CA VAL A 74 4.76 14.31 8.11
C VAL A 74 4.54 15.83 8.07
N LYS A 75 3.74 16.30 7.11
CA LYS A 75 3.33 17.72 7.01
C LYS A 75 2.61 18.24 8.25
N ARG A 76 1.98 17.36 9.04
CA ARG A 76 1.24 17.76 10.26
C ARG A 76 2.16 17.98 11.46
N HIS A 77 3.33 17.35 11.48
CA HIS A 77 4.23 17.33 12.63
C HIS A 77 5.60 17.96 12.38
N GLY A 78 5.97 18.25 11.12
CA GLY A 78 7.25 18.86 10.79
C GLY A 78 7.37 19.34 9.34
N ARG A 79 8.57 19.83 8.99
CA ARG A 79 8.94 20.15 7.60
C ARG A 79 9.48 18.91 6.89
N ARG A 80 9.26 18.82 5.58
CA ARG A 80 9.85 17.79 4.73
C ARG A 80 11.37 17.97 4.61
N MET A 81 12.05 16.85 4.40
CA MET A 81 13.47 16.77 4.07
C MET A 81 13.73 17.51 2.77
N THR A 82 14.61 18.51 2.78
CA THR A 82 15.07 19.18 1.56
C THR A 82 16.19 18.37 0.89
N VAL A 83 16.52 18.70 -0.36
CA VAL A 83 17.67 18.09 -1.04
C VAL A 83 18.97 18.26 -0.25
N GLY A 84 19.17 19.41 0.39
CA GLY A 84 20.34 19.66 1.23
C GLY A 84 20.37 18.79 2.49
N ASP A 85 19.21 18.56 3.12
CA ASP A 85 19.10 17.63 4.24
C ASP A 85 19.37 16.19 3.79
N PHE A 86 18.84 15.79 2.63
CA PHE A 86 19.09 14.45 2.08
C PHE A 86 20.57 14.21 1.79
N ILE A 87 21.26 15.17 1.17
CA ILE A 87 22.71 15.08 0.94
C ILE A 87 23.46 14.97 2.27
N LYS A 88 23.14 15.84 3.23
CA LYS A 88 23.78 15.83 4.55
C LYS A 88 23.55 14.51 5.31
N ASN A 89 22.34 13.95 5.25
CA ASN A 89 22.00 12.70 5.91
C ASN A 89 22.73 11.48 5.34
N ASN A 90 23.24 11.58 4.11
CA ASN A 90 23.97 10.51 3.42
C ASN A 90 25.49 10.76 3.35
N GLN A 91 26.01 11.71 4.13
CA GLN A 91 27.46 11.88 4.25
C GLN A 91 28.10 10.65 4.90
N GLY A 92 29.23 10.20 4.37
CA GLY A 92 29.98 9.05 4.84
C GLY A 92 29.35 7.69 4.52
N ILE A 93 28.28 7.64 3.71
CA ILE A 93 27.53 6.39 3.43
C ILE A 93 28.34 5.33 2.68
N ASP A 94 29.43 5.71 1.99
CA ASP A 94 30.27 4.81 1.20
C ASP A 94 31.52 4.33 1.95
N GLY A 95 31.30 3.59 3.03
CA GLY A 95 32.37 3.10 3.92
C GLY A 95 33.15 4.25 4.58
N GLY A 96 32.46 5.33 4.97
CA GLY A 96 33.05 6.54 5.53
C GLY A 96 33.38 7.62 4.49
N ARG A 97 33.13 7.38 3.20
CA ARG A 97 33.24 8.38 2.13
C ARG A 97 31.87 8.92 1.70
N ASP A 98 31.90 10.08 1.08
CA ASP A 98 30.71 10.71 0.50
C ASP A 98 30.48 10.21 -0.94
N LEU A 99 29.21 9.97 -1.26
CA LEU A 99 28.79 9.85 -2.67
C LEU A 99 28.75 11.23 -3.33
N PRO A 100 28.90 11.33 -4.66
CA PRO A 100 28.78 12.61 -5.36
C PRO A 100 27.46 13.32 -5.05
N ASN A 101 27.52 14.59 -4.62
CA ASN A 101 26.33 15.39 -4.29
C ASN A 101 25.34 15.46 -5.45
N GLU A 102 25.84 15.55 -6.68
CA GLU A 102 25.01 15.55 -7.89
C GLU A 102 24.17 14.27 -8.03
N ARG A 103 24.74 13.10 -7.68
CA ARG A 103 24.01 11.83 -7.68
C ARG A 103 22.87 11.86 -6.67
N LEU A 104 23.16 12.26 -5.43
CA LEU A 104 22.16 12.34 -4.36
C LEU A 104 21.05 13.35 -4.70
N ALA A 105 21.41 14.51 -5.27
CA ALA A 105 20.45 15.51 -5.74
C ALA A 105 19.57 14.97 -6.88
N SER A 106 20.16 14.24 -7.82
CA SER A 106 19.46 13.62 -8.95
C SER A 106 18.47 12.56 -8.48
N ILE A 107 18.88 11.70 -7.53
CA ILE A 107 17.99 10.74 -6.87
C ILE A 107 16.84 11.47 -6.18
N TYR A 108 17.13 12.49 -5.36
CA TYR A 108 16.10 13.27 -4.67
C TYR A 108 15.05 13.82 -5.64
N SER A 109 15.50 14.47 -6.72
CA SER A 109 14.59 15.06 -7.72
C SER A 109 13.70 14.01 -8.37
N ARG A 110 14.22 12.81 -8.69
CA ARG A 110 13.41 11.71 -9.25
C ARG A 110 12.41 11.14 -8.26
N ILE A 111 12.75 11.07 -6.97
CA ILE A 111 11.81 10.65 -5.93
C ILE A 111 10.73 11.72 -5.71
N GLU A 112 11.08 12.99 -5.68
CA GLU A 112 10.13 14.11 -5.56
C GLU A 112 9.19 14.21 -6.77
N ALA A 113 9.69 13.93 -7.98
CA ALA A 113 8.89 13.95 -9.19
C ALA A 113 7.86 12.80 -9.28
N ALA A 114 8.17 11.64 -8.68
CA ALA A 114 7.31 10.47 -8.78
C ALA A 114 7.31 9.61 -7.49
N GLU A 115 6.14 9.45 -6.89
CA GLU A 115 5.90 8.53 -5.75
C GLU A 115 6.15 7.07 -6.14
N PHE A 116 6.64 6.26 -5.20
CA PHE A 116 6.71 4.82 -5.40
C PHE A 116 5.28 4.26 -5.35
N LYS A 117 4.87 3.62 -6.44
CA LYS A 117 3.56 2.98 -6.53
C LYS A 117 3.77 1.48 -6.51
N THR A 118 3.07 0.81 -5.62
CA THR A 118 2.91 -0.64 -5.64
C THR A 118 1.80 -1.02 -6.62
N LEU A 119 1.90 -2.19 -7.23
CA LEU A 119 0.80 -2.75 -8.01
C LEU A 119 -0.43 -2.93 -7.12
N PRO A 120 -1.65 -2.78 -7.65
CA PRO A 120 -2.84 -3.01 -6.86
C PRO A 120 -2.83 -4.42 -6.24
N ASP A 121 -3.02 -4.51 -4.92
CA ASP A 121 -3.22 -5.76 -4.23
C ASP A 121 -4.72 -6.08 -4.06
N LEU A 122 -4.99 -7.34 -3.73
CA LEU A 122 -6.37 -7.83 -3.55
C LEU A 122 -7.09 -7.19 -2.34
N THR A 123 -6.36 -6.54 -1.44
CA THR A 123 -6.90 -5.82 -0.28
C THR A 123 -7.13 -4.33 -0.53
N ASP A 124 -6.68 -3.76 -1.64
CA ASP A 124 -6.91 -2.34 -1.96
C ASP A 124 -8.38 -1.96 -2.01
N LYS A 125 -9.20 -2.83 -2.59
CA LYS A 125 -10.66 -2.64 -2.61
C LYS A 125 -11.24 -2.69 -1.19
N LEU A 126 -10.69 -3.53 -0.31
CA LEU A 126 -11.10 -3.57 1.10
C LEU A 126 -10.66 -2.31 1.85
N ARG A 127 -9.43 -1.81 1.63
CA ARG A 127 -8.96 -0.54 2.20
C ARG A 127 -9.81 0.64 1.73
N TYR A 128 -10.25 0.63 0.47
CA TYR A 128 -11.18 1.63 -0.04
C TYR A 128 -12.52 1.57 0.70
N ILE A 129 -13.14 0.38 0.81
CA ILE A 129 -14.42 0.20 1.50
C ILE A 129 -14.29 0.53 3.00
N ASP A 130 -13.21 0.13 3.65
CA ASP A 130 -12.95 0.42 5.07
C ASP A 130 -13.01 1.92 5.38
N ARG A 131 -12.53 2.76 4.45
CA ARG A 131 -12.59 4.23 4.56
C ARG A 131 -14.00 4.79 4.39
N LEU A 132 -14.90 4.06 3.72
CA LEU A 132 -16.31 4.44 3.56
C LEU A 132 -17.16 4.01 4.75
N LEU A 133 -16.78 2.92 5.43
CA LEU A 133 -17.47 2.45 6.63
C LEU A 133 -17.22 3.42 7.78
N ILE A 134 -18.30 3.95 8.35
CA ILE A 134 -18.29 4.86 9.50
C ILE A 134 -19.32 4.39 10.55
N GLY A 135 -19.12 4.79 11.80
CA GLY A 135 -20.07 4.51 12.88
C GLY A 135 -19.78 3.24 13.68
N PRO A 136 -20.65 2.93 14.66
CA PRO A 136 -20.40 1.90 15.68
C PRO A 136 -20.38 0.46 15.13
N LEU A 137 -20.91 0.25 13.92
CA LEU A 137 -20.93 -1.05 13.26
C LEU A 137 -19.68 -1.31 12.41
N LYS A 138 -18.72 -0.38 12.35
CA LYS A 138 -17.47 -0.60 11.63
C LYS A 138 -16.67 -1.71 12.31
N PRO A 139 -16.32 -2.81 11.61
CA PRO A 139 -15.47 -3.84 12.18
C PRO A 139 -14.04 -3.33 12.42
N GLU A 140 -13.46 -3.62 13.58
CA GLU A 140 -12.09 -3.21 13.92
C GLU A 140 -11.03 -3.78 12.96
N THR A 141 -11.26 -5.01 12.45
CA THR A 141 -10.34 -5.72 11.55
C THR A 141 -10.98 -6.03 10.20
N PHE A 142 -11.52 -5.01 9.54
CA PHE A 142 -12.16 -5.18 8.23
C PHE A 142 -11.17 -5.58 7.13
N VAL A 143 -9.97 -5.00 7.12
CA VAL A 143 -8.93 -5.29 6.11
C VAL A 143 -8.07 -6.47 6.59
N GLN A 144 -8.23 -7.62 5.95
CA GLN A 144 -7.46 -8.84 6.24
C GLN A 144 -6.93 -9.44 4.94
N ARG A 145 -5.71 -10.01 4.97
CA ARG A 145 -5.04 -10.55 3.76
C ARG A 145 -5.88 -11.58 3.00
N TYR A 146 -6.60 -12.43 3.73
CA TYR A 146 -7.43 -13.52 3.19
C TYR A 146 -8.85 -13.09 2.84
N ARG A 147 -9.28 -11.87 3.22
CA ARG A 147 -10.62 -11.39 2.92
C ARG A 147 -10.68 -10.85 1.49
N ARG A 148 -11.82 -11.06 0.83
CA ARG A 148 -12.08 -10.58 -0.53
C ARG A 148 -13.46 -9.94 -0.59
N PHE A 149 -13.55 -8.83 -1.30
CA PHE A 149 -14.83 -8.21 -1.62
C PHE A 149 -15.46 -8.95 -2.80
N ILE A 150 -16.65 -9.52 -2.60
CA ILE A 150 -17.38 -10.25 -3.63
C ILE A 150 -18.28 -9.31 -4.42
N GLY A 151 -19.08 -8.48 -3.74
CA GLY A 151 -20.07 -7.61 -4.35
C GLY A 151 -20.79 -6.77 -3.31
N TRP A 152 -21.63 -5.85 -3.79
CA TRP A 152 -22.51 -5.03 -2.99
C TRP A 152 -23.94 -5.36 -3.35
N THR A 153 -24.82 -5.35 -2.34
CA THR A 153 -26.26 -5.49 -2.53
C THR A 153 -26.95 -4.54 -1.57
N PHE A 154 -28.14 -4.11 -1.92
CA PHE A 154 -29.01 -3.37 -1.02
C PHE A 154 -30.01 -4.34 -0.40
N ALA A 155 -30.10 -4.29 0.92
CA ALA A 155 -31.11 -5.01 1.68
C ALA A 155 -31.72 -4.05 2.69
N GLN A 156 -33.00 -4.27 2.98
CA GLN A 156 -33.70 -3.58 4.05
C GLN A 156 -33.89 -4.59 5.19
N GLU A 157 -33.47 -4.20 6.40
CA GLU A 157 -33.78 -4.98 7.60
C GLU A 157 -35.29 -4.88 7.87
N VAL A 158 -35.94 -6.03 8.02
CA VAL A 158 -37.36 -6.12 8.36
C VAL A 158 -37.43 -6.64 9.79
N SER A 159 -37.89 -5.80 10.71
CA SER A 159 -38.14 -6.21 12.09
C SER A 159 -39.25 -7.25 12.14
N GLU A 160 -39.17 -8.21 13.09
CA GLU A 160 -40.18 -9.25 13.26
C GLU A 160 -41.60 -8.68 13.45
N GLU A 161 -41.72 -7.48 14.04
CA GLU A 161 -42.97 -6.76 14.24
C GLU A 161 -43.72 -6.47 12.91
N LEU A 162 -42.99 -6.21 11.82
CA LEU A 162 -43.56 -5.98 10.48
C LEU A 162 -43.90 -7.29 9.74
N LEU A 163 -43.24 -8.40 10.09
CA LEU A 163 -43.54 -9.73 9.54
C LEU A 163 -44.87 -10.28 10.09
N VAL A 164 -45.20 -9.97 11.34
CA VAL A 164 -46.47 -10.38 11.96
C VAL A 164 -47.65 -9.60 11.37
N SER A 165 -47.50 -8.29 11.12
CA SER A 165 -48.56 -7.44 10.55
C SER A 165 -49.05 -7.90 9.16
N LYS A 166 -48.19 -8.52 8.34
CA LYS A 166 -48.59 -9.05 7.03
C LYS A 166 -49.22 -10.44 7.07
N ARG A 167 -49.09 -11.18 8.17
CA ARG A 167 -49.78 -12.48 8.36
C ARG A 167 -51.22 -12.33 8.87
N SER A 168 -51.60 -11.15 9.38
CA SER A 168 -52.93 -10.88 9.92
C SER A 168 -53.95 -10.41 8.89
N ILE A 169 -53.53 -10.21 7.63
CA ILE A 169 -54.40 -9.80 6.52
C ILE A 169 -54.42 -10.93 5.50
N GLU A 170 -55.17 -11.98 5.80
CA GLU A 170 -55.87 -12.86 4.83
C GLU A 170 -56.34 -14.10 5.58
N LEU A 171 -57.64 -14.10 5.91
CA LEU A 171 -58.59 -15.21 5.81
C LEU A 171 -59.86 -14.77 6.55
N ASN A 172 -60.74 -14.09 5.82
CA ASN A 172 -62.12 -13.88 6.27
C ASN A 172 -62.88 -15.20 5.98
N PRO A 173 -63.41 -15.92 6.98
CA PRO A 173 -64.02 -17.23 6.76
C PRO A 173 -65.38 -17.21 6.05
N ASP A 174 -65.91 -16.02 5.73
CA ASP A 174 -67.31 -15.83 5.33
C ASP A 174 -67.53 -15.53 3.83
N ASP A 175 -66.51 -15.64 2.99
CA ASP A 175 -66.73 -15.63 1.52
C ASP A 175 -67.18 -17.03 1.04
N ASP A 176 -68.41 -17.38 1.40
CA ASP A 176 -69.12 -18.60 1.00
C ASP A 176 -69.43 -18.62 -0.51
N ILE A 177 -68.98 -19.72 -1.16
CA ILE A 177 -69.69 -20.52 -2.17
C ILE A 177 -70.44 -19.79 -3.30
N ILE A 178 -69.90 -19.78 -4.53
CA ILE A 178 -70.68 -20.08 -5.76
C ILE A 178 -69.84 -20.83 -6.84
N ALA A 179 -70.26 -22.09 -7.07
CA ALA A 179 -70.25 -22.88 -8.32
C ALA A 179 -68.94 -23.29 -9.01
N GLY A 180 -68.49 -24.51 -8.69
CA GLY A 180 -67.81 -25.39 -9.65
C GLY A 180 -68.82 -26.04 -10.60
N LYS A 181 -68.65 -25.84 -11.92
CA LYS A 181 -69.34 -26.56 -13.01
C LYS A 181 -68.30 -27.13 -13.96
N LYS A 182 -68.54 -28.38 -14.41
CA LYS A 182 -67.78 -29.24 -15.36
C LYS A 182 -66.69 -30.07 -14.67
N ARG A 183 -66.65 -31.40 -14.78
CA ARG A 183 -67.24 -32.37 -15.72
C ARG A 183 -67.47 -33.69 -15.00
#